data_AF-Q04382-F1
#
_entry.id   AF-Q04382-F1
#
_cell.length_a   1.000
_cell.length_b   1.000
_cell.length_c   1.000
_cell.angle_alpha   90.00
_cell.angle_beta   90.00
_cell.angle_gamma   90.00
#
_symmetry.space_group_name_H-M   'P 1'
#
loop_
_entity.id
_entity.type
_entity.pdbx_description
1 polymer ?
#
loop_
_entity_poly.entity_id
_entity_poly.type
_entity_poly.pdbx_seq_one_letter_code
_entity_poly.pdbx_strand_id
1 'polypeptide(L)'
;MHFSAFRLQQAIRNREFTPFYQPIVCATGGEVVGCEMLARWLHPQKGLLSAGNFIPAIEATGLGGRLLRGLADEVCGDGQDLARSAGRRLMMTLNLSLSLVMTPLFRPHLLALSIRLEQAGMTPVFEITEREDI
;
A
#
# COMPACT_ATOMS: atom_id res chain seq x y z
N MET A 1 1.40 -11.28 -16.76
CA MET A 1 1.30 -10.17 -17.74
C MET A 1 2.62 -9.41 -17.73
N HIS A 2 3.09 -8.89 -18.87
CA HIS A 2 4.29 -8.05 -18.90
C HIS A 2 3.91 -6.57 -19.07
N PHE A 3 4.47 -5.72 -18.21
CA PHE A 3 4.34 -4.27 -18.28
C PHE A 3 5.74 -3.66 -18.36
N SER A 4 5.95 -2.69 -19.26
CA SER A 4 7.23 -1.99 -19.36
C SER A 4 7.42 -1.00 -18.21
N ALA A 5 8.67 -0.71 -17.84
CA ALA A 5 8.98 0.30 -16.83
C ALA A 5 8.36 1.67 -17.17
N PHE A 6 8.41 2.07 -18.45
CA PHE A 6 7.78 3.31 -18.92
C PHE A 6 6.27 3.32 -18.68
N ARG A 7 5.57 2.21 -18.99
CA ARG A 7 4.12 2.11 -18.77
C ARG A 7 3.76 2.20 -17.29
N LEU A 8 4.50 1.52 -16.42
CA LEU A 8 4.29 1.54 -14.98
C LEU A 8 4.56 2.93 -14.39
N GLN A 9 5.61 3.62 -14.83
CA GLN A 9 5.88 5.00 -14.43
C GLN A 9 4.75 5.95 -14.85
N GLN A 10 4.23 5.80 -16.08
CA GLN A 10 3.06 6.57 -16.53
C GLN A 10 1.83 6.28 -15.66
N ALA A 11 1.55 5.02 -15.36
CA ALA A 11 0.42 4.64 -14.52
C ALA A 11 0.51 5.26 -13.11
N ILE A 12 1.71 5.28 -12.50
CA ILE A 12 1.94 5.96 -11.22
C ILE A 12 1.67 7.46 -11.35
N ARG A 13 2.21 8.12 -12.39
CA ARG A 13 2.00 9.57 -12.59
C ARG A 13 0.54 9.93 -12.85
N ASN A 14 -0.17 9.08 -13.57
CA ASN A 14 -1.56 9.27 -13.93
C ASN A 14 -2.54 8.87 -12.81
N ARG A 15 -2.04 8.49 -11.62
CA ARG A 15 -2.85 7.99 -10.49
C ARG A 15 -3.79 6.85 -10.90
N GLU A 16 -3.30 5.94 -11.75
CA GLU A 16 -4.05 4.74 -12.12
C GLU A 16 -4.00 3.67 -11.02
N PHE A 17 -3.08 3.81 -10.07
CA PHE A 17 -3.02 2.97 -8.87
C PHE A 17 -3.76 3.64 -7.72
N THR A 18 -4.59 2.86 -7.02
CA THR A 18 -5.45 3.32 -5.92
C THR A 18 -5.46 2.27 -4.80
N PRO A 19 -5.60 2.66 -3.53
CA PRO A 19 -5.69 1.74 -2.42
C PRO A 19 -7.10 1.14 -2.33
N PHE A 20 -7.17 -0.17 -2.11
CA PHE A 20 -8.39 -0.85 -1.64
C PHE A 20 -8.11 -1.38 -0.24
N TYR A 21 -9.16 -1.58 0.56
CA TYR A 21 -9.02 -1.96 1.96
C TYR A 21 -9.70 -3.28 2.26
N GLN A 22 -8.96 -4.21 2.85
CA GLN A 22 -9.51 -5.45 3.39
C GLN A 22 -9.62 -5.33 4.92
N PRO A 23 -10.82 -5.39 5.51
CA PRO A 23 -10.99 -5.26 6.95
C PRO A 23 -10.30 -6.39 7.73
N ILE A 24 -9.70 -6.03 8.87
CA ILE A 24 -9.16 -6.97 9.87
C ILE A 24 -10.10 -6.94 11.08
N VAL A 25 -10.65 -8.09 11.42
CA VAL A 25 -11.67 -8.25 12.47
C VAL A 25 -11.12 -9.05 13.63
N CYS A 26 -11.34 -8.56 14.85
CA CYS A 26 -11.01 -9.29 16.08
C CYS A 26 -11.91 -10.53 16.21
N ALA A 27 -11.32 -11.73 16.32
CA ALA A 27 -12.10 -12.96 16.38
C ALA A 27 -12.93 -13.12 17.67
N THR A 28 -12.46 -12.53 18.78
CA THR A 28 -13.13 -12.67 20.09
C THR A 28 -14.31 -11.71 20.28
N GLY A 29 -14.29 -10.53 19.63
CA GLY A 29 -15.33 -9.51 19.79
C GLY A 29 -16.06 -9.10 18.51
N GLY A 30 -15.58 -9.53 17.33
CA GLY A 30 -16.19 -9.24 16.03
C GLY A 30 -16.00 -7.79 15.55
N GLU A 31 -15.25 -6.96 16.27
CA GLU A 31 -15.01 -5.58 15.90
C GLU A 31 -13.88 -5.45 14.87
N VAL A 32 -14.02 -4.49 13.96
CA VAL A 32 -12.93 -4.10 13.05
C VAL A 32 -11.82 -3.43 13.86
N VAL A 33 -10.62 -4.00 13.80
CA VAL A 33 -9.41 -3.50 14.49
C VAL A 33 -8.43 -2.82 13.54
N GLY A 34 -8.65 -2.96 12.24
CA GLY A 34 -7.83 -2.33 11.23
C GLY A 34 -8.23 -2.73 9.83
N CYS A 35 -7.36 -2.43 8.88
CA CYS A 35 -7.46 -2.88 7.52
C CYS A 35 -6.09 -3.07 6.90
N GLU A 36 -6.03 -3.94 5.90
CA GLU A 36 -4.89 -4.08 5.01
C GLU A 36 -5.14 -3.27 3.74
N MET A 37 -4.20 -2.40 3.41
CA MET A 37 -4.19 -1.67 2.15
C MET A 37 -3.62 -2.58 1.05
N LEU A 38 -4.44 -2.78 0.04
CA LEU A 38 -4.14 -3.56 -1.14
C LEU A 38 -4.11 -2.63 -2.35
N ALA A 39 -2.93 -2.47 -2.96
CA ALA A 39 -2.82 -1.72 -4.20
C ALA A 39 -3.69 -2.36 -5.30
N ARG A 40 -4.44 -1.53 -6.01
CA ARG A 40 -5.18 -1.88 -7.21
C ARG A 40 -4.77 -0.98 -8.35
N TRP A 41 -4.82 -1.51 -9.57
CA TRP A 41 -4.57 -0.73 -10.78
C TRP A 41 -5.86 -0.65 -11.59
N LEU A 42 -6.42 0.55 -11.68
CA LEU A 42 -7.49 0.91 -12.60
C LEU A 42 -6.91 1.05 -14.02
N HIS A 43 -6.62 -0.08 -14.65
CA HIS A 43 -5.97 -0.10 -15.95
C HIS A 43 -6.97 0.33 -17.05
N PRO A 44 -6.67 1.34 -17.89
CA PRO A 44 -7.65 1.92 -18.82
C PRO A 44 -8.28 0.92 -19.79
N GLN A 45 -7.52 -0.10 -20.21
CA GLN A 45 -7.99 -1.13 -21.15
C GLN A 45 -8.32 -2.48 -20.50
N LYS A 46 -7.85 -2.74 -19.27
CA LYS A 46 -7.95 -4.07 -18.63
C LYS A 46 -8.88 -4.07 -17.42
N GLY A 47 -9.40 -2.91 -17.06
CA GLY A 47 -10.20 -2.73 -15.85
C GLY A 47 -9.35 -2.86 -14.59
N LEU A 48 -10.01 -3.26 -13.51
CA LEU A 48 -9.40 -3.41 -12.19
C LEU A 48 -8.45 -4.61 -12.15
N LEU A 49 -7.16 -4.36 -11.91
CA LEU A 49 -6.15 -5.39 -11.73
C LEU A 49 -5.70 -5.47 -10.26
N SER A 50 -5.48 -6.70 -9.79
CA SER A 50 -4.96 -6.96 -8.44
C SER A 50 -3.44 -6.84 -8.40
N ALA A 51 -2.90 -6.70 -7.19
CA ALA A 51 -1.46 -6.61 -6.94
C ALA A 51 -0.67 -7.74 -7.63
N GLY A 52 -1.16 -8.99 -7.59
CA GLY A 52 -0.50 -10.13 -8.25
C GLY A 52 -0.33 -9.97 -9.76
N ASN A 53 -1.11 -9.10 -10.42
CA ASN A 53 -0.94 -8.86 -11.86
C ASN A 53 0.24 -7.94 -12.19
N PHE A 54 0.65 -7.04 -11.29
CA PHE A 54 1.60 -5.97 -11.62
C PHE A 54 2.75 -5.78 -10.63
N ILE A 55 2.63 -6.22 -9.37
CA ILE A 55 3.68 -6.09 -8.35
C ILE A 55 5.00 -6.76 -8.79
N PRO A 56 5.01 -7.97 -9.40
CA PRO A 56 6.25 -8.54 -9.92
C PRO A 56 6.99 -7.61 -10.90
N ALA A 57 6.24 -6.90 -11.76
CA ALA A 57 6.82 -5.96 -12.71
C ALA A 57 7.26 -4.64 -12.04
N ILE A 58 6.53 -4.15 -11.03
CA ILE A 58 6.93 -3.00 -10.21
C ILE A 58 8.25 -3.27 -9.49
N GLU A 59 8.42 -4.46 -8.94
CA GLU A 59 9.64 -4.86 -8.26
C GLU A 59 10.82 -5.03 -9.22
N ALA A 60 10.63 -5.74 -10.33
CA ALA A 60 11.66 -5.92 -11.36
C ALA A 60 12.16 -4.59 -11.96
N THR A 61 11.35 -3.53 -11.87
CA THR A 61 11.70 -2.19 -12.37
C THR A 61 12.13 -1.22 -11.27
N GLY A 62 12.19 -1.65 -10.01
CA GLY A 62 12.57 -0.81 -8.87
C GLY A 62 11.56 0.31 -8.55
N LEU A 63 10.31 0.20 -9.03
CA LEU A 63 9.29 1.24 -8.89
C LEU A 63 8.49 1.14 -7.59
N GLY A 64 8.71 0.13 -6.75
CA GLY A 64 7.94 -0.10 -5.52
C GLY A 64 7.85 1.12 -4.61
N GLY A 65 8.97 1.79 -4.35
CA GLY A 65 8.97 3.01 -3.54
C GLY A 65 8.25 4.19 -4.18
N ARG A 66 8.21 4.27 -5.52
CA ARG A 66 7.43 5.30 -6.24
C ARG A 66 5.94 5.01 -6.15
N LEU A 67 5.55 3.75 -6.28
CA LEU A 67 4.16 3.33 -6.10
C LEU A 67 3.67 3.66 -4.68
N LEU A 68 4.41 3.25 -3.64
CA LEU A 68 4.00 3.51 -2.25
C LEU A 68 3.86 5.01 -1.98
N ARG A 69 4.80 5.84 -2.47
CA ARG A 69 4.69 7.30 -2.35
C ARG A 69 3.48 7.86 -3.09
N GLY A 70 3.15 7.31 -4.26
CA GLY A 70 1.98 7.72 -5.03
C GLY A 70 0.66 7.45 -4.30
N LEU A 71 0.62 6.40 -3.46
CA LEU A 71 -0.55 6.03 -2.67
C LEU A 71 -0.63 6.72 -1.30
N ALA A 72 0.48 7.29 -0.80
CA ALA A 72 0.58 7.78 0.57
C ALA A 72 -0.48 8.83 0.94
N ASP A 73 -0.80 9.74 0.02
CA ASP A 73 -1.78 10.81 0.29
C ASP A 73 -3.20 10.27 0.45
N GLU A 74 -3.61 9.36 -0.43
CA GLU A 74 -4.92 8.70 -0.40
C GLU A 74 -5.03 7.82 0.85
N VAL A 75 -4.01 7.00 1.14
CA VAL A 75 -4.01 6.13 2.32
C VAL A 75 -4.07 6.90 3.64
N CYS A 76 -3.36 8.04 3.75
CA CYS A 76 -3.45 8.87 4.95
C CYS A 76 -4.82 9.56 5.07
N GLY A 77 -5.40 10.02 3.97
CA GLY A 77 -6.75 10.60 3.96
C GLY A 77 -7.81 9.59 4.39
N ASP A 78 -7.80 8.42 3.75
CA ASP A 78 -8.71 7.31 4.06
C ASP A 78 -8.54 6.84 5.51
N GLY A 79 -7.30 6.75 5.98
CA GLY A 79 -6.99 6.43 7.38
C GLY A 79 -7.61 7.43 8.37
N GLN A 80 -7.55 8.73 8.06
CA GLN A 80 -8.15 9.76 8.91
C GLN A 80 -9.66 9.61 9.01
N ASP A 81 -10.34 9.36 7.89
CA ASP A 81 -11.78 9.19 7.86
C ASP A 81 -12.23 7.89 8.54
N LEU A 82 -11.46 6.81 8.38
CA LEU A 82 -11.67 5.55 9.09
C LEU A 82 -11.51 5.70 10.60
N ALA A 83 -10.42 6.31 11.06
CA ALA A 83 -10.16 6.54 12.49
C ALA A 83 -11.23 7.45 13.11
N ARG A 84 -11.65 8.51 12.41
CA ARG A 84 -12.73 9.39 12.85
C ARG A 84 -14.06 8.63 12.99
N SER A 85 -14.40 7.82 11.98
CA SER A 85 -15.65 7.05 11.97
C SER A 85 -15.68 5.99 13.08
N ALA A 86 -14.54 5.37 13.38
CA ALA A 86 -14.41 4.38 14.44
C ALA A 86 -14.33 4.99 15.85
N GLY A 87 -14.07 6.31 15.97
CA GLY A 87 -13.86 6.98 17.25
C GLY A 87 -12.62 6.49 18.02
N ARG A 88 -11.73 5.75 17.36
CA ARG A 88 -10.51 5.16 17.94
C ARG A 88 -9.46 4.94 16.87
N ARG A 89 -8.21 4.69 17.30
CA ARG A 89 -7.15 4.30 16.37
C ARG A 89 -7.41 2.90 15.82
N LEU A 90 -7.15 2.74 14.53
CA LEU A 90 -7.22 1.46 13.81
C LEU A 90 -5.86 1.13 13.20
N MET A 91 -5.58 -0.15 12.98
CA MET A 91 -4.38 -0.56 12.26
C MET A 91 -4.52 -0.27 10.75
N MET A 92 -3.44 0.23 10.14
CA MET A 92 -3.29 0.33 8.70
C MET A 92 -2.11 -0.55 8.28
N THR A 93 -2.39 -1.72 7.74
CA THR A 93 -1.36 -2.65 7.25
C THR A 93 -0.97 -2.30 5.82
N LEU A 94 0.33 -2.17 5.56
CA LEU A 94 0.91 -1.90 4.25
C LEU A 94 1.87 -3.01 3.87
N ASN A 95 1.65 -3.60 2.70
CA ASN A 95 2.54 -4.60 2.11
C ASN A 95 3.80 -3.96 1.52
N LEU A 96 4.97 -4.49 1.90
CA LEU A 96 6.27 -4.08 1.39
C LEU A 96 7.05 -5.31 0.92
N SER A 97 7.76 -5.17 -0.20
CA SER A 97 8.73 -6.19 -0.62
C SER A 97 10.01 -6.08 0.22
N LEU A 98 10.67 -7.22 0.44
CA LEU A 98 11.95 -7.25 1.16
C LEU A 98 13.02 -6.36 0.48
N SER A 99 13.07 -6.34 -0.85
CA SER A 99 13.98 -5.51 -1.63
C SER A 99 13.81 -4.01 -1.35
N LEU A 100 12.57 -3.56 -1.16
CA LEU A 100 12.25 -2.17 -0.86
C LEU A 100 12.68 -1.80 0.56
N VAL A 101 12.44 -2.67 1.54
CA VAL A 101 12.87 -2.47 2.94
C VAL A 101 14.40 -2.44 3.06
N MET A 102 15.09 -3.29 2.32
CA MET A 102 16.56 -3.36 2.31
C MET A 102 17.23 -2.18 1.58
N THR A 103 16.48 -1.35 0.85
CA THR A 103 17.02 -0.18 0.16
C THR A 103 17.29 0.96 1.15
N PRO A 104 18.55 1.34 1.45
CA PRO A 104 18.85 2.32 2.51
C PRO A 104 18.20 3.69 2.29
N LEU A 105 18.13 4.12 1.03
CA LEU A 105 17.49 5.38 0.63
C LEU A 105 15.97 5.38 0.85
N PHE A 106 15.35 4.21 1.06
CA PHE A 106 13.92 4.11 1.26
C PHE A 106 13.50 4.28 2.73
N ARG A 107 14.37 3.97 3.68
CA ARG A 107 14.08 4.05 5.12
C ARG A 107 13.50 5.40 5.57
N PRO A 108 14.02 6.57 5.14
CA PRO A 108 13.43 7.87 5.52
C PRO A 108 11.99 8.05 5.01
N HIS A 109 11.68 7.51 3.82
CA HIS A 109 10.32 7.57 3.28
C HIS A 109 9.35 6.70 4.06
N LEU A 110 9.79 5.52 4.49
CA LEU A 110 8.99 4.64 5.34
C LEU A 110 8.66 5.30 6.68
N LEU A 111 9.66 5.94 7.31
CA LEU A 111 9.47 6.68 8.55
C LEU A 111 8.50 7.87 8.36
N ALA A 112 8.66 8.63 7.28
CA ALA A 112 7.75 9.72 6.96
C ALA A 112 6.31 9.23 6.78
N LEU A 113 6.10 8.10 6.12
CA LEU A 113 4.77 7.50 5.98
C LEU A 113 4.21 7.03 7.32
N SER A 114 5.03 6.40 8.17
CA SER A 114 4.63 6.00 9.53
C SER A 114 4.10 7.18 10.34
N ILE A 115 4.84 8.29 10.36
CA ILE A 115 4.46 9.51 11.08
C ILE A 115 3.14 10.07 10.53
N ARG A 116 2.98 10.11 9.20
CA ARG A 116 1.76 10.62 8.57
C ARG A 116 0.53 9.75 8.91
N LEU A 117 0.67 8.43 8.91
CA LEU A 117 -0.40 7.52 9.31
C LEU A 117 -0.73 7.69 10.79
N GLU A 118 0.28 7.90 11.63
CA GLU A 118 0.07 8.17 13.04
C GLU A 118 -0.71 9.48 13.28
N GLN A 119 -0.39 10.52 12.52
CA GLN A 119 -1.11 11.80 12.52
C GLN A 119 -2.54 11.67 11.98
N ALA A 120 -2.77 10.75 11.04
CA ALA A 120 -4.09 10.38 10.57
C ALA A 120 -4.89 9.53 11.59
N GLY A 121 -4.35 9.26 12.77
CA GLY A 121 -5.04 8.47 13.80
C GLY A 121 -4.95 6.95 13.58
N MET A 122 -4.05 6.49 12.70
CA MET A 122 -3.83 5.07 12.44
C MET A 122 -2.61 4.52 13.19
N THR A 123 -2.60 3.22 13.44
CA THR A 123 -1.39 2.49 13.87
C THR A 123 -0.78 1.84 12.62
N PRO A 124 0.36 2.33 12.10
CA PRO A 124 0.97 1.76 10.91
C PRO A 124 1.54 0.36 11.22
N VAL A 125 1.21 -0.60 10.36
CA VAL A 125 1.79 -1.94 10.37
C VAL A 125 2.41 -2.19 9.00
N PHE A 126 3.68 -2.58 8.96
CA PHE A 126 4.34 -2.91 7.71
C PHE A 126 4.54 -4.41 7.62
N GLU A 127 3.85 -5.02 6.67
CA GLU A 127 3.97 -6.44 6.38
C GLU A 127 5.03 -6.65 5.31
N ILE A 128 6.03 -7.45 5.62
CA ILE A 128 7.09 -7.81 4.67
C ILE A 128 6.67 -9.11 4.02
N THR A 129 6.33 -9.06 2.73
CA THR A 129 5.96 -10.26 1.99
C THR A 129 7.20 -11.14 1.78
N GLU A 130 7.20 -12.34 2.35
CA GLU A 130 8.14 -13.39 2.00
C GLU A 130 7.81 -13.90 0.59
N ARG A 131 8.83 -14.06 -0.26
CA ARG A 131 8.66 -14.71 -1.57
C ARG A 131 9.10 -16.16 -1.45
N GLU A 132 8.25 -17.06 -1.94
CA GLU A 132 8.60 -18.42 -2.35
C GLU A 132 9.49 -18.37 -3.59
N ASP A 133 10.73 -17.88 -3.46
CA ASP A 133 11.78 -18.05 -4.46
C ASP A 133 12.98 -18.77 -3.78
N ILE A 134 12.71 -19.97 -3.22
CA ILE A 134 13.70 -21.03 -2.96
C ILE A 134 13.25 -22.27 -3.72
#